data_AF-A0A3A8G2Q0-F1
#
_entry.id   AF-A0A3A8G2Q0-F1
#
_cell.length_a   1.000
_cell.length_b   1.000
_cell.length_c   1.000
_cell.angle_alpha   90.00
_cell.angle_beta   90.00
_cell.angle_gamma   90.00
#
_symmetry.space_group_name_H-M   'P 1'
#
loop_
_entity.id
_entity.type
_entity.pdbx_description
1 polymer ?
#
loop_
_entity_poly.entity_id
_entity_poly.type
_entity_poly.pdbx_seq_one_letter_code
_entity_poly.pdbx_strand_id
1 'polypeptide(L)' 'MIEMNTRIYLRASTKDQDAERALQILQDLNQNLNLGETIVYVENYSGTKLDRPELNKLLSEA' A
#
# COMPACT_ATOMS: atom_id res chain seq x y z
N MET A 1 -13.30 3.79 20.97
CA MET A 1 -13.35 2.72 19.95
C MET A 1 -11.94 2.61 19.41
N ILE A 2 -11.36 1.41 19.35
CA ILE A 2 -10.09 1.25 18.65
C ILE A 2 -10.44 1.28 17.17
N GLU A 3 -10.13 2.37 16.47
CA GLU A 3 -10.26 2.44 15.02
C GLU A 3 -9.28 1.44 14.41
N MET A 4 -9.83 0.45 13.70
CA MET A 4 -9.05 -0.48 12.91
C MET A 4 -8.64 0.27 11.64
N ASN A 5 -7.34 0.40 11.42
CA ASN A 5 -6.80 1.03 10.22
C ASN A 5 -6.07 -0.01 9.39
N THR A 6 -6.39 -0.08 8.10
CA THR A 6 -5.76 -0.98 7.15
C THR A 6 -4.76 -0.23 6.31
N ARG A 7 -3.52 -0.74 6.25
CA ARG A 7 -2.44 -0.15 5.45
C ARG A 7 -2.23 -1.00 4.21
N ILE A 8 -2.37 -0.39 3.04
CA ILE A 8 -2.17 -1.02 1.74
C ILE A 8 -0.86 -0.50 1.16
N TYR A 9 0.08 -1.41 0.88
CA TYR A 9 1.33 -1.10 0.20
C TYR A 9 1.35 -1.70 -1.20
N LEU A 10 1.59 -0.85 -2.20
CA LEU A 10 1.62 -1.19 -3.60
C LEU A 10 2.96 -0.80 -4.21
N ARG A 11 3.53 -1.72 -5.00
CA ARG A 11 4.80 -1.48 -5.70
C ARG A 11 4.77 -2.02 -7.11
N ALA A 12 5.24 -1.21 -8.05
CA ALA A 12 5.69 -1.68 -9.36
C ALA A 12 7.21 -1.51 -9.52
N SER A 13 7.81 -2.34 -10.38
CA SER A 13 9.28 -2.41 -10.52
C SER A 13 9.83 -1.38 -11.49
N THR A 14 9.01 -0.89 -12.42
CA THR A 14 9.36 0.15 -13.41
C THR A 14 8.30 1.26 -13.41
N LYS A 15 8.65 2.45 -13.92
CA LYS A 15 7.71 3.57 -14.04
C LYS A 15 6.60 3.35 -15.07
N ASP A 16 6.84 2.45 -16.03
CA ASP A 16 5.88 2.10 -17.07
C ASP A 16 4.84 1.07 -16.59
N GLN A 17 5.07 0.48 -15.41
CA GLN A 17 4.13 -0.41 -14.76
C GLN A 17 3.19 0.40 -13.88
N ASP A 18 1.90 0.04 -13.92
CA ASP A 18 0.90 0.60 -13.03
C ASP A 18 0.99 -0.06 -11.64
N ALA A 19 1.56 0.66 -10.68
CA ALA A 19 1.62 0.25 -9.28
C ALA A 19 0.23 0.17 -8.62
N GLU A 20 -0.75 0.94 -9.11
CA GLU A 20 -2.09 1.05 -8.54
C GLU A 20 -3.07 0.01 -9.09
N ARG A 21 -2.64 -0.83 -10.04
CA ARG A 21 -3.50 -1.85 -10.68
C ARG A 21 -4.27 -2.72 -9.69
N ALA A 22 -3.67 -3.02 -8.53
CA ALA A 22 -4.28 -3.85 -7.48
C ALA A 22 -5.04 -3.04 -6.41
N LEU A 23 -5.03 -1.70 -6.46
CA LEU A 23 -5.59 -0.84 -5.43
C LEU A 23 -7.09 -1.07 -5.24
N GLN A 24 -7.85 -1.06 -6.33
CA GLN A 24 -9.30 -1.26 -6.28
C GLN A 24 -9.68 -2.61 -5.66
N ILE A 25 -8.99 -3.68 -6.06
CA ILE A 25 -9.24 -5.04 -5.53
C ILE A 25 -8.99 -5.09 -4.01
N LEU A 26 -7.93 -4.41 -3.52
CA LEU A 26 -7.61 -4.37 -2.10
C LEU A 26 -8.56 -3.47 -1.29
N GLN A 27 -9.02 -2.37 -1.88
CA GLN A 27 -10.03 -1.50 -1.29
C GLN A 27 -11.37 -2.25 -1.16
N ASP A 28 -11.79 -2.95 -2.21
CA ASP A 28 -12.98 -3.79 -2.18
C ASP A 28 -12.86 -4.87 -1.10
N LEU A 29 -11.70 -5.54 -1.00
CA LEU A 29 -11.45 -6.53 0.05
C LEU A 29 -11.53 -5.91 1.46
N ASN A 30 -10.96 -4.73 1.67
CA ASN A 30 -11.02 -4.01 2.94
C ASN A 30 -12.47 -3.71 3.35
N GLN A 31 -13.28 -3.26 2.39
CA GLN A 31 -14.71 -3.00 2.62
C GLN A 31 -15.47 -4.29 2.94
N ASN A 32 -15.23 -5.37 2.19
CA ASN A 32 -15.86 -6.67 2.42
C ASN A 32 -15.51 -7.28 3.78
N LEU A 33 -14.32 -6.97 4.31
CA LEU A 33 -13.85 -7.45 5.61
C LEU A 33 -14.12 -6.46 6.76
N ASN A 34 -14.73 -5.30 6.48
CA ASN A 34 -15.00 -4.24 7.45
C ASN A 34 -13.76 -3.81 8.28
N LEU A 35 -12.59 -3.72 7.64
CA LEU A 35 -11.31 -3.45 8.33
C LEU A 35 -11.01 -1.96 8.56
N GLY A 36 -12.00 -1.09 8.39
CA GLY A 36 -11.96 0.34 8.72
C GLY A 36 -11.24 1.22 7.69
N GLU A 37 -10.62 2.31 8.14
CA GLU A 37 -10.00 3.32 7.26
C GLU A 37 -8.77 2.76 6.56
N THR A 38 -8.60 3.14 5.30
CA THR A 38 -7.51 2.62 4.46
C THR A 38 -6.45 3.69 4.22
N ILE A 39 -5.20 3.38 4.55
CA ILE A 39 -4.03 4.21 4.26
C ILE A 39 -3.24 3.53 3.14
N VAL A 40 -3.00 4.24 2.04
CA VAL A 40 -2.40 3.68 0.84
C VAL A 40 -1.01 4.26 0.61
N TYR A 41 -0.05 3.38 0.33
CA TYR A 41 1.35 3.69 0.04
C TYR A 41 1.69 3.09 -1.34
N VAL A 42 2.13 3.92 -2.28
CA VAL A 42 2.37 3.50 -3.67
C VAL A 42 3.76 3.94 -4.12
N GLU A 43 4.59 2.99 -4.57
CA GLU A 43 5.91 3.33 -5.11
C GLU A 43 6.28 2.58 -6.40
N ASN A 44 6.97 3.30 -7.29
CA ASN A 44 7.55 2.76 -8.52
C ASN A 44 9.06 2.60 -8.33
N TYR A 45 9.47 1.47 -7.76
CA TYR A 45 10.85 1.22 -7.34
C TYR A 45 11.31 -0.18 -7.69
N SER A 46 12.50 -0.29 -8.28
CA SER A 46 13.17 -1.57 -8.52
C SER A 46 13.39 -2.29 -7.19
N GLY A 47 13.05 -3.59 -7.14
CA GLY A 47 13.24 -4.42 -5.95
C GLY A 47 14.69 -4.60 -5.53
N THR A 48 15.66 -4.23 -6.39
CA THR A 48 17.10 -4.29 -6.13
C THR A 48 17.63 -3.09 -5.34
N LYS A 49 16.83 -2.02 -5.17
CA LYS A 49 17.22 -0.88 -4.33
C LYS A 49 16.78 -1.13 -2.88
N LEU A 50 17.71 -0.84 -1.96
CA LEU A 50 17.47 -0.96 -0.52
C LEU A 50 16.57 0.19 -0.02
N ASP A 51 16.71 1.38 -0.60
CA ASP A 51 15.88 2.54 -0.27
C ASP A 51 14.47 2.37 -0.84
N ARG A 52 13.48 2.28 0.06
CA ARG A 52 12.05 2.17 -0.24
C ARG A 52 11.30 3.18 0.63
N PRO A 53 11.13 4.43 0.15
CA PRO A 53 10.64 5.52 0.99
C PRO A 53 9.22 5.28 1.50
N GLU A 54 8.33 4.74 0.66
CA GLU A 54 6.93 4.48 1.04
C GLU A 54 6.83 3.26 1.95
N LEU A 55 7.61 2.20 1.71
CA LEU A 55 7.71 1.07 2.64
C LEU A 55 8.24 1.51 4.01
N ASN A 56 9.32 2.31 4.05
CA ASN A 56 9.89 2.80 5.30
C ASN A 56 8.91 3.70 6.05
N LYS A 57 8.15 4.52 5.33
CA LYS A 57 7.07 5.34 5.91
C LYS A 57 5.99 4.46 6.53
N LEU A 58 5.50 3.45 5.80
CA LEU A 58 4.53 2.48 6.32
C LEU A 58 5.04 1.84 7.61
N LEU A 59 6.28 1.35 7.62
CA LEU A 59 6.87 0.69 8.79
C LEU A 59 7.06 1.65 9.98
N SER A 60 7.27 2.94 9.73
CA SER A 60 7.40 3.95 10.79
C SER A 60 6.06 4.41 11.34
N GLU A 61 4.99 4.36 10.55
CA GLU A 61 3.67 4.81 10.97
C GLU A 61 2.83 3.68 11.59
N ALA A 62 3.15 2.41 11.30
CA ALA A 62 2.49 1.20 11.82
C ALA A 62 2.83 0.90 13.28
#